data_AF-A0A6G1SZH2-F1
#
_entry.id   AF-A0A6G1SZH2-F1
#
_cell.length_a   1.000
_cell.length_b   1.000
_cell.length_c   1.000
_cell.angle_alpha   90.00
_cell.angle_beta   90.00
_cell.angle_gamma   90.00
#
_symmetry.space_group_name_H-M   'P 1'
#
loop_
_entity.id
_entity.type
_entity.pdbx_description
1 polymer ?
#
loop_
_entity_poly.entity_id
_entity_poly.type
_entity_poly.pdbx_seq_one_letter_code
_entity_poly.pdbx_strand_id
1 'polypeptide(L)' 'MAMTLRTDDELDHALDALARSEGLSRQEVVRRAVLERYERAGHRTRVDDSAARMLDRWGDVLDRLGSV' A
#
# COMPACT_ATOMS: atom_id res chain seq x y z
N MET A 1 14.21 -18.53 2.53
CA MET A 1 14.91 -17.56 1.67
C MET A 1 15.29 -16.37 2.52
N ALA A 2 16.51 -15.85 2.39
CA ALA A 2 16.97 -14.67 3.12
C ALA A 2 17.11 -13.48 2.17
N MET A 3 16.83 -12.28 2.67
CA MET A 3 16.98 -11.02 1.94
C MET A 3 17.99 -10.16 2.66
N THR A 4 18.91 -9.54 1.93
CA THR A 4 19.85 -8.54 2.46
C THR A 4 19.42 -7.17 1.98
N LEU A 5 19.25 -6.23 2.91
CA LEU A 5 18.85 -4.85 2.63
C LEU A 5 20.00 -3.93 2.98
N ARG A 6 20.37 -3.02 2.07
CA ARG A 6 21.28 -1.93 2.39
C ARG A 6 20.49 -0.80 3.04
N THR A 7 20.95 -0.33 4.19
CA THR A 7 20.33 0.76 4.93
C THR A 7 21.22 2.01 4.89
N ASP A 8 20.58 3.16 5.07
CA ASP A 8 21.24 4.43 5.42
C ASP A 8 20.90 4.79 6.88
N ASP A 9 21.51 5.86 7.39
CA ASP A 9 21.38 6.26 8.79
C ASP A 9 19.92 6.57 9.18
N GLU A 10 19.14 7.13 8.24
CA GLU A 10 17.73 7.46 8.46
C GLU A 10 16.90 6.19 8.63
N LEU A 11 17.05 5.21 7.72
CA LEU A 11 16.35 3.94 7.78
C LEU A 11 16.77 3.13 9.01
N ASP A 12 18.05 3.15 9.38
CA ASP A 12 18.54 2.49 10.59
C ASP A 12 17.85 3.05 11.84
N HIS A 13 17.82 4.38 11.99
CA HIS A 13 17.19 5.02 13.13
C HIS A 13 15.68 4.72 13.22
N ALA A 14 14.98 4.79 12.08
CA ALA A 14 13.55 4.50 12.01
C ALA A 14 13.25 3.04 12.41
N LEU A 15 14.04 2.09 11.89
CA LEU A 15 13.86 0.67 12.22
C LEU A 15 14.12 0.38 13.70
N ASP A 16 15.14 1.00 14.30
CA ASP A 16 15.46 0.83 15.73
C ASP A 16 14.38 1.46 16.64
N ALA A 17 13.79 2.58 16.24
CA ALA A 17 12.69 3.20 16.96
C ALA A 17 11.44 2.31 16.92
N LEU A 18 11.03 1.86 15.72
CA LEU A 18 9.86 1.01 15.53
C LEU A 18 10.02 -0.33 16.23
N ALA A 19 11.15 -1.01 16.02
CA ALA A 19 11.45 -2.30 16.65
C ALA A 19 11.35 -2.25 18.18
N ARG A 20 11.89 -1.19 18.81
CA ARG A 20 11.79 -0.99 20.26
C ARG A 20 10.36 -0.71 20.70
N SER A 21 9.64 0.15 19.98
CA SER A 21 8.27 0.51 20.35
C SER A 21 7.28 -0.66 20.22
N GLU A 22 7.49 -1.54 19.25
CA GLU A 22 6.60 -2.67 18.94
C GLU A 22 7.07 -3.99 19.57
N GLY A 23 8.28 -4.04 20.14
CA GLY A 23 8.87 -5.27 20.67
C GLY A 23 9.19 -6.30 19.60
N LEU A 24 9.52 -5.85 18.38
CA LEU A 24 9.75 -6.70 17.20
C LEU A 24 11.20 -6.64 16.75
N SER A 25 11.59 -7.61 15.92
CA SER A 25 12.85 -7.51 15.19
C SER A 25 12.72 -6.52 14.02
N ARG A 26 13.84 -5.88 13.64
CA ARG A 26 13.87 -4.98 12.47
C ARG A 26 13.38 -5.66 11.18
N GLN A 27 13.68 -6.95 11.01
CA GLN A 27 13.22 -7.74 9.87
C GLN A 27 11.70 -7.91 9.85
N GLU A 28 11.08 -8.12 11.00
CA GLU A 28 9.62 -8.20 11.10
C GLU A 28 8.95 -6.84 10.86
N VAL A 29 9.56 -5.74 11.31
CA VAL A 29 9.10 -4.37 10.98
C VAL A 29 9.09 -4.16 9.46
N VAL A 30 10.20 -4.49 8.77
CA VAL A 30 10.28 -4.40 7.31
C VAL A 30 9.22 -5.29 6.65
N ARG A 31 9.07 -6.54 7.11
CA ARG A 31 8.09 -7.48 6.56
C ARG A 31 6.66 -6.94 6.66
N ARG A 32 6.27 -6.42 7.82
CA ARG A 32 4.93 -5.82 8.03
C ARG A 32 4.72 -4.60 7.15
N ALA A 33 5.70 -3.68 7.11
CA ALA A 33 5.61 -2.48 6.28
C ALA A 33 5.44 -2.81 4.78
N VAL A 34 6.15 -3.84 4.28
CA VAL A 34 6.02 -4.31 2.89
C VAL A 34 4.65 -4.91 2.62
N LEU A 35 4.17 -5.80 3.50
CA LEU A 35 2.85 -6.43 3.33
C LEU A 35 1.72 -5.40 3.40
N GLU A 36 1.78 -4.48 4.35
CA GLU A 36 0.78 -3.42 4.48
C GLU A 36 0.81 -2.48 3.25
N ARG A 37 2.00 -2.14 2.74
CA ARG A 37 2.13 -1.39 1.48
C ARG A 37 1.54 -2.16 0.30
N TYR A 38 1.78 -3.46 0.22
CA TYR A 38 1.25 -4.30 -0.84
C TYR A 38 -0.28 -4.39 -0.79
N GLU A 39 -0.86 -4.59 0.40
CA GLU A 39 -2.31 -4.59 0.60
C GLU A 39 -2.94 -3.25 0.23
N ARG A 40 -2.36 -2.13 0.67
CA ARG A 40 -2.82 -0.78 0.30
C ARG A 40 -2.70 -0.51 -1.20
N ALA A 41 -1.67 -1.03 -1.86
CA ALA A 41 -1.53 -0.94 -3.30
C ALA A 41 -2.58 -1.77 -4.02
N GLY A 42 -2.77 -3.03 -3.61
CA GLY A 42 -3.78 -3.93 -4.18
C GLY A 42 -5.21 -3.46 -3.96
N HIS A 43 -5.53 -2.83 -2.82
CA HIS A 43 -6.84 -2.25 -2.58
C HIS A 43 -7.14 -1.11 -3.55
N ARG A 44 -6.17 -0.22 -3.80
CA ARG A 44 -6.31 0.87 -4.77
C ARG A 44 -6.44 0.34 -6.20
N THR A 45 -5.63 -0.64 -6.60
CA THR A 45 -5.80 -1.30 -7.91
C THR A 45 -7.19 -1.96 -8.03
N ARG A 46 -7.71 -2.60 -6.98
CA ARG A 46 -9.06 -3.18 -7.00
C ARG A 46 -10.18 -2.14 -7.08
N VAL A 47 -10.01 -0.99 -6.42
CA VAL A 47 -10.93 0.14 -6.50
C VAL A 47 -10.89 0.75 -7.90
N ASP A 48 -9.69 1.02 -8.44
CA ASP A 48 -9.48 1.58 -9.77
C ASP A 48 -10.03 0.63 -10.85
N ASP A 49 -9.75 -0.67 -10.75
CA ASP A 49 -10.28 -1.69 -11.66
C ASP A 49 -11.82 -1.80 -11.56
N SER A 50 -12.40 -1.66 -10.36
CA SER A 50 -13.85 -1.69 -10.18
C SER A 50 -14.52 -0.41 -10.70
N ALA A 51 -13.88 0.74 -10.47
CA ALA A 51 -14.30 2.02 -11.02
C ALA A 51 -14.21 2.01 -12.55
N ALA A 52 -13.14 1.48 -13.12
CA ALA A 52 -12.97 1.32 -14.57
C ALA A 52 -14.06 0.42 -15.15
N ARG A 53 -14.38 -0.72 -14.51
CA ARG A 53 -15.50 -1.59 -14.92
C ARG A 53 -16.86 -0.91 -14.81
N MET A 54 -17.07 -0.07 -13.79
CA MET A 54 -18.31 0.68 -13.60
C MET A 54 -18.44 1.83 -14.61
N LEU A 55 -17.36 2.53 -14.93
CA LEU A 55 -17.33 3.57 -15.97
C LEU A 55 -17.49 2.98 -17.37
N ASP A 56 -16.91 1.82 -17.66
CA ASP A 56 -17.12 1.11 -18.93
C ASP A 56 -18.59 0.68 -19.11
N ARG A 57 -19.25 0.26 -18.01
CA ARG A 57 -20.65 -0.20 -18.05
C ARG A 57 -21.68 0.93 -17.95
N TRP A 58 -21.38 1.99 -17.21
CA TRP A 58 -22.35 3.03 -16.83
C TRP A 58 -21.89 4.45 -17.15
N GLY A 59 -20.76 4.63 -17.85
CA GLY A 59 -20.17 5.93 -18.15
C GLY A 59 -21.17 6.89 -18.79
N ASP A 60 -21.88 6.45 -19.83
CA ASP A 60 -22.90 7.24 -20.51
C ASP A 60 -24.06 7.68 -19.60
N VAL A 61 -24.41 6.84 -18.62
CA VAL A 61 -25.47 7.14 -17.64
C VAL A 61 -24.97 8.15 -16.60
N LEU A 62 -23.74 7.99 -16.13
CA LEU A 62 -23.12 8.91 -15.17
C LEU A 62 -22.88 10.30 -15.79
N ASP A 63 -22.44 10.37 -17.05
CA ASP A 63 -22.29 11.62 -17.80
C ASP A 63 -23.62 12.35 -17.97
N ARG A 64 -24.71 11.60 -18.19
CA ARG A 64 -26.05 12.17 -18.31
C ARG A 64 -26.63 12.65 -16.98
N LEU A 65 -26.24 12.04 -15.86
CA LEU A 65 -26.66 12.45 -14.52
C LEU A 65 -25.82 13.60 -13.95
N GLY A 66 -24.56 13.77 -14.40
CA GLY A 66 -23.68 14.86 -14.00
C GLY A 66 -23.79 16.13 -14.86
N SER A 67 -24.49 16.06 -16.00
CA SER A 67 -24.67 17.18 -16.94
C SER A 67 -25.95 17.99 -16.69
N VAL A 68 -26.58 17.83 -15.52
CA VAL A 68 -27.79 18.58 -15.09
C VAL A 68 -27.47 19.57 -13.98
#